data_AF-A0A9D6NZH3-F1
#
_entry.id   AF-A0A9D6NZH3-F1
#
_cell.length_a   1.000
_cell.length_b   1.000
_cell.length_c   1.000
_cell.angle_alpha   90.00
_cell.angle_beta   90.00
_cell.angle_gamma   90.00
#
_symmetry.space_group_name_H-M   'P 1'
#
loop_
_entity.id
_entity.type
_entity.pdbx_description
1 polymer ?
#
loop_
_entity_poly.entity_id
_entity_poly.type
_entity_poly.pdbx_seq_one_letter_code
_entity_poly.pdbx_strand_id
1 'polypeptide(L)'
;MVKIQSASQAGAHYVTESPSGWRSASNPVSIRSGSRFSSSLQLFAQAAGALAILVGCLVLVGWLLDIAALKGILPGLATMKPNAAIAFLLVGLSLWLLLREQAARWKRNVARGCALLVALLGLLTLSEYLFSWDLGIDQLLFPEAVRADSTSLPGRMASATALNFVVLGLALLFLDVKTRRGHWPAQFLALLGVLIGFLALIGYAYGVQALYAIAFYTSMALHTAATLTVLAVGVLLARPDRGLMTLVTSDGVGGMLVRRRLPVVLGVPLLLGWLRLQGQRAGLYGTELDALH
;
A
#
# COMPACT_ATOMS: atom_id res chain seq x y z
N MET A 1 12.21 94.86 22.00
CA MET A 1 12.11 95.86 20.93
C MET A 1 12.58 95.20 19.64
N VAL A 2 11.75 95.27 18.59
CA VAL A 2 12.07 95.09 17.15
C VAL A 2 12.31 93.66 16.61
N LYS A 3 11.28 93.18 15.89
CA LYS A 3 11.30 92.22 14.77
C LYS A 3 12.05 92.81 13.58
N ILE A 4 12.85 92.03 12.84
CA ILE A 4 12.99 92.15 11.36
C ILE A 4 13.14 90.75 10.74
N GLN A 5 12.41 90.56 9.64
CA GLN A 5 12.21 89.36 8.80
C GLN A 5 13.23 89.24 7.64
N SER A 6 13.15 88.08 6.98
CA SER A 6 13.54 87.72 5.59
C SER A 6 14.97 87.13 5.45
N ALA A 7 15.14 85.84 5.16
CA ALA A 7 14.78 85.02 3.99
C ALA A 7 15.77 85.16 2.82
N SER A 8 16.58 84.13 2.59
CA SER A 8 16.94 83.64 1.24
C SER A 8 17.75 82.33 1.35
N GLN A 9 17.42 81.40 0.46
CA GLN A 9 17.86 80.00 0.37
C GLN A 9 19.27 79.83 -0.22
N ALA A 10 19.94 78.74 0.17
CA ALA A 10 20.77 77.81 -0.64
C ALA A 10 21.59 76.96 0.37
N GLY A 11 21.56 75.63 0.44
CA GLY A 11 21.33 74.62 -0.58
C GLY A 11 22.62 73.80 -0.76
N ALA A 12 22.93 72.88 0.15
CA ALA A 12 23.93 71.83 -0.05
C ALA A 12 23.86 70.75 1.06
N HIS A 13 22.93 69.81 0.95
CA HIS A 13 23.06 68.50 1.60
C HIS A 13 23.21 67.45 0.50
N TYR A 14 24.37 66.82 0.45
CA TYR A 14 24.70 65.73 -0.45
C TYR A 14 23.74 64.56 -0.25
N VAL A 15 22.92 64.29 -1.26
CA VAL A 15 22.18 63.04 -1.42
C VAL A 15 23.13 62.05 -2.09
N THR A 16 23.53 61.01 -1.37
CA THR A 16 24.16 59.83 -1.97
C THR A 16 23.03 58.94 -2.50
N GLU A 17 22.73 59.08 -3.79
CA GLU A 17 21.88 58.12 -4.50
C GLU A 17 22.58 56.75 -4.52
N SER A 18 21.96 55.75 -3.90
CA SER A 18 22.30 54.35 -4.14
C SER A 18 21.56 53.89 -5.41
N PRO A 19 22.22 53.19 -6.36
CA PRO A 19 21.56 52.78 -7.59
C PRO A 19 20.47 51.74 -7.30
N SER A 20 19.24 52.14 -7.61
CA SER A 20 18.11 51.26 -7.89
C SER A 20 18.53 50.12 -8.81
N GLY A 21 18.22 48.86 -8.47
CA GLY A 21 18.41 47.81 -9.48
C GLY A 21 18.16 46.35 -9.14
N TRP A 22 18.08 45.91 -7.88
CA TRP A 22 17.95 44.46 -7.62
C TRP A 22 17.09 44.13 -6.40
N ARG A 23 15.78 44.38 -6.50
CA ARG A 23 14.81 43.60 -5.72
C ARG A 23 14.58 42.30 -6.48
N SER A 24 15.36 41.28 -6.12
CA SER A 24 15.09 39.89 -6.45
C SER A 24 13.68 39.52 -5.96
N ALA A 25 12.68 39.72 -6.81
CA ALA A 25 11.39 39.08 -6.69
C ALA A 25 11.55 37.61 -7.11
N SER A 26 12.31 36.84 -6.34
CA SER A 26 12.17 35.39 -6.32
C SER A 26 10.91 35.06 -5.51
N ASN A 27 9.75 35.41 -6.07
CA ASN A 27 8.53 34.73 -5.67
C ASN A 27 8.82 33.24 -5.87
N PRO A 28 8.82 32.40 -4.81
CA PRO A 28 8.82 30.98 -5.05
C PRO A 28 7.60 30.72 -5.91
N VAL A 29 7.82 30.16 -7.10
CA VAL A 29 6.74 29.65 -7.94
C VAL A 29 6.02 28.63 -7.06
N SER A 30 4.93 29.07 -6.42
CA SER A 30 4.00 28.17 -5.77
C SER A 30 3.33 27.43 -6.91
N ILE A 31 3.96 26.32 -7.32
CA ILE A 31 3.33 25.32 -8.16
C ILE A 31 2.14 24.86 -7.32
N ARG A 32 0.99 25.48 -7.53
CA ARG A 32 -0.30 25.01 -7.04
C ARG A 32 -0.55 23.71 -7.81
N SER A 33 0.05 22.63 -7.33
CA SER A 33 -0.12 21.30 -7.91
C SER A 33 -1.61 20.94 -7.91
N GLY A 34 -2.05 20.31 -8.99
CA GLY A 34 -3.46 20.14 -9.32
C GLY A 34 -4.28 19.48 -8.20
N SER A 35 -5.16 20.25 -7.56
CA SER A 35 -6.05 19.81 -6.47
C SER A 35 -6.85 18.54 -6.78
N ARG A 36 -7.22 18.34 -8.05
CA ARG A 36 -7.99 17.17 -8.51
C ARG A 36 -7.21 15.86 -8.45
N PHE A 37 -5.92 15.87 -8.79
CA PHE A 37 -5.12 14.64 -8.85
C PHE A 37 -4.77 14.12 -7.45
N SER A 38 -4.33 15.01 -6.56
CA SER A 38 -4.11 14.70 -5.14
C SER A 38 -5.38 14.13 -4.49
N SER A 39 -6.54 14.73 -4.77
CA SER A 39 -7.84 14.24 -4.29
C SER A 39 -8.16 12.83 -4.78
N SER A 40 -7.92 12.52 -6.06
CA SER A 40 -8.15 11.18 -6.63
C SER A 40 -7.24 10.11 -6.01
N LEU A 41 -5.98 10.44 -5.72
CA LEU A 41 -5.06 9.50 -5.06
C LEU A 41 -5.48 9.22 -3.61
N GLN A 42 -5.95 10.24 -2.89
CA GLN A 42 -6.51 10.06 -1.56
C GLN A 42 -7.80 9.23 -1.60
N LEU A 43 -8.67 9.45 -2.58
CA LEU A 43 -9.87 8.65 -2.77
C LEU A 43 -9.53 7.17 -3.02
N PHE A 44 -8.51 6.89 -3.83
CA PHE A 44 -8.04 5.52 -4.03
C PHE A 44 -7.55 4.90 -2.73
N ALA A 45 -6.73 5.62 -1.95
CA ALA A 45 -6.24 5.11 -0.67
C ALA A 45 -7.37 4.85 0.33
N GLN A 46 -8.41 5.69 0.35
CA GLN A 46 -9.62 5.47 1.14
C GLN A 46 -10.36 4.21 0.66
N ALA A 47 -10.60 4.09 -0.65
CA ALA A 47 -11.24 2.94 -1.24
C ALA A 47 -10.47 1.63 -0.95
N ALA A 48 -9.14 1.66 -1.00
CA ALA A 48 -8.29 0.53 -0.66
C ALA A 48 -8.44 0.11 0.82
N GLY A 49 -8.48 1.07 1.74
CA GLY A 49 -8.74 0.82 3.16
C GLY A 49 -10.14 0.23 3.40
N ALA A 50 -11.17 0.80 2.79
CA ALA A 50 -12.54 0.29 2.87
C ALA A 50 -12.69 -1.11 2.27
N LEU A 51 -12.06 -1.36 1.12
CA LEU A 51 -12.04 -2.67 0.48
C LEU A 51 -11.44 -3.72 1.41
N ALA A 52 -10.29 -3.43 2.05
CA ALA A 52 -9.66 -4.37 2.98
C ALA A 52 -10.54 -4.66 4.20
N ILE A 53 -11.22 -3.65 4.75
CA ILE A 53 -12.20 -3.83 5.84
C ILE A 53 -13.34 -4.74 5.36
N LEU A 54 -13.93 -4.44 4.21
CA LEU A 54 -15.05 -5.21 3.65
C LEU A 54 -14.65 -6.67 3.41
N VAL A 55 -13.51 -6.91 2.76
CA VAL A 55 -12.98 -8.25 2.49
C VAL A 55 -12.74 -9.01 3.80
N GLY A 56 -12.12 -8.38 4.79
CA GLY A 56 -11.91 -8.98 6.11
C GLY A 56 -13.22 -9.38 6.78
N CYS A 57 -14.23 -8.48 6.78
CA CYS A 57 -15.55 -8.77 7.33
C CYS A 57 -16.25 -9.92 6.59
N LEU A 58 -16.25 -9.91 5.25
CA LEU A 58 -16.90 -10.94 4.44
C LEU A 58 -16.28 -12.32 4.68
N VAL A 59 -14.96 -12.41 4.76
CA VAL A 59 -14.25 -13.66 5.04
C VAL A 59 -14.58 -14.16 6.45
N LEU A 60 -14.59 -13.28 7.46
CA LEU A 60 -14.99 -13.65 8.82
C LEU A 60 -16.42 -14.17 8.90
N VAL A 61 -17.36 -13.54 8.19
CA VAL A 61 -18.73 -14.04 8.03
C VAL A 61 -18.74 -15.40 7.31
N GLY A 62 -17.90 -15.58 6.30
CA GLY A 62 -17.70 -16.86 5.62
C GLY A 62 -17.23 -17.97 6.54
N TRP A 63 -16.35 -17.67 7.49
CA TRP A 63 -15.94 -18.62 8.53
C TRP A 63 -17.03 -18.88 9.57
N LEU A 64 -17.80 -17.85 9.95
CA LEU A 64 -18.89 -17.99 10.91
C LEU A 64 -20.06 -18.82 10.36
N LEU A 65 -20.40 -18.64 9.08
CA LEU A 65 -21.53 -19.31 8.41
C LEU A 65 -21.12 -20.54 7.60
N ASP A 66 -19.83 -20.90 7.62
CA ASP A 66 -19.23 -21.97 6.82
C ASP A 66 -19.48 -21.87 5.29
N ILE A 67 -19.53 -20.64 4.75
CA ILE A 67 -19.77 -20.38 3.33
C ILE A 67 -18.45 -20.35 2.57
N ALA A 68 -18.13 -21.41 1.83
CA ALA A 68 -16.89 -21.53 1.06
C ALA A 68 -16.64 -20.36 0.09
N ALA A 69 -17.69 -19.87 -0.56
CA ALA A 69 -17.63 -18.75 -1.52
C ALA A 69 -17.22 -17.40 -0.87
N LEU A 70 -17.41 -17.26 0.44
CA LEU A 70 -16.97 -16.07 1.18
C LEU A 70 -15.53 -16.23 1.71
N LYS A 71 -15.09 -17.47 1.95
CA LYS A 71 -13.70 -17.79 2.32
C LYS A 71 -12.74 -17.76 1.12
N GLY A 72 -13.24 -17.99 -0.09
CA GLY A 72 -12.48 -17.98 -1.34
C GLY A 72 -13.36 -17.70 -2.56
N ILE A 73 -12.80 -17.04 -3.58
CA ILE A 73 -13.57 -16.58 -4.77
C ILE A 73 -13.99 -17.74 -5.68
N LEU A 74 -13.16 -18.77 -5.82
CA LEU A 74 -13.39 -19.89 -6.74
C LEU A 74 -13.23 -21.22 -5.99
N PRO A 75 -14.11 -22.21 -6.25
CA PRO A 75 -13.90 -23.58 -5.77
C PRO A 75 -12.53 -24.11 -6.23
N GLY A 76 -11.80 -24.76 -5.33
CA GLY A 76 -10.49 -25.34 -5.61
C GLY A 76 -9.30 -24.38 -5.48
N LEU A 77 -9.51 -23.07 -5.24
CA LEU A 77 -8.45 -22.14 -4.86
C LEU A 77 -8.29 -22.07 -3.34
N ALA A 78 -7.10 -21.65 -2.88
CA ALA A 78 -6.85 -21.42 -1.47
C ALA A 78 -7.84 -20.41 -0.85
N THR A 79 -8.25 -20.67 0.38
CA THR A 79 -9.13 -19.81 1.18
C THR A 79 -8.32 -18.81 2.01
N MET A 80 -8.89 -17.63 2.31
CA MET A 80 -8.29 -16.72 3.27
C MET A 80 -8.58 -17.21 4.68
N LYS A 81 -7.52 -17.37 5.49
CA LYS A 81 -7.61 -17.82 6.87
C LYS A 81 -8.14 -16.72 7.82
N PRO A 82 -8.78 -17.05 8.96
CA PRO A 82 -9.44 -16.07 9.83
C PRO A 82 -8.50 -15.01 10.42
N ASN A 83 -7.30 -15.43 10.85
CA ASN A 83 -6.21 -14.57 11.31
C ASN A 83 -5.83 -13.50 10.26
N ALA A 84 -5.73 -13.87 8.99
CA ALA A 84 -5.45 -12.95 7.89
C ALA A 84 -6.63 -11.99 7.67
N ALA A 85 -7.87 -12.45 7.78
CA ALA A 85 -9.06 -11.61 7.66
C ALA A 85 -9.11 -10.51 8.74
N ILE A 86 -8.74 -10.84 9.99
CA ILE A 86 -8.58 -9.84 11.07
C ILE A 86 -7.45 -8.87 10.74
N ALA A 87 -6.30 -9.38 10.26
CA ALA A 87 -5.19 -8.52 9.86
C ALA A 87 -5.60 -7.53 8.76
N PHE A 88 -6.42 -7.95 7.78
CA PHE A 88 -7.01 -7.07 6.76
C PHE A 88 -7.91 -5.99 7.35
N LEU A 89 -8.78 -6.36 8.29
CA LEU A 89 -9.64 -5.41 8.98
C LEU A 89 -8.81 -4.35 9.72
N LEU A 90 -7.80 -4.80 10.49
CA LEU A 90 -6.94 -3.92 11.27
C LEU A 90 -6.08 -3.00 10.41
N VAL A 91 -5.47 -3.52 9.35
CA VAL A 91 -4.61 -2.71 8.46
C VAL A 91 -5.45 -1.73 7.63
N GLY A 92 -6.64 -2.15 7.18
CA GLY A 92 -7.58 -1.29 6.46
C GLY A 92 -8.11 -0.16 7.35
N LEU A 93 -8.47 -0.47 8.59
CA LEU A 93 -8.86 0.52 9.60
C LEU A 93 -7.72 1.48 9.92
N SER A 94 -6.50 0.96 10.07
CA SER A 94 -5.31 1.78 10.31
C SER A 94 -5.07 2.78 9.17
N LEU A 95 -5.08 2.31 7.92
CA LEU A 95 -4.94 3.18 6.75
C LEU A 95 -6.07 4.22 6.70
N TRP A 96 -7.33 3.80 6.85
CA TRP A 96 -8.49 4.69 6.81
C TRP A 96 -8.40 5.83 7.85
N LEU A 97 -8.00 5.50 9.08
CA LEU A 97 -7.84 6.47 10.16
C LEU A 97 -6.63 7.39 9.95
N LEU A 98 -5.54 6.90 9.34
CA LEU A 98 -4.33 7.69 9.08
C LEU A 98 -4.45 8.60 7.85
N LEU A 99 -5.40 8.37 6.95
CA LEU A 99 -5.60 9.22 5.77
C LEU A 99 -6.03 10.64 6.12
N ARG A 100 -6.71 10.83 7.25
CA ARG A 100 -7.14 12.16 7.72
C ARG A 100 -6.03 12.86 8.50
N GLU A 101 -5.31 13.80 7.86
CA GLU A 101 -4.17 14.49 8.49
C GLU A 101 -4.53 15.28 9.76
N GLN A 102 -5.74 15.83 9.83
CA GLN A 102 -6.24 16.58 11.00
C GLN A 102 -7.03 15.71 11.99
N ALA A 103 -6.89 14.38 11.95
CA ALA A 103 -7.59 13.50 12.87
C ALA A 103 -7.16 13.72 14.34
N ALA A 104 -8.11 13.59 15.26
CA ALA A 104 -7.86 13.65 16.69
C ALA A 104 -6.77 12.64 17.12
N ARG A 105 -5.96 13.02 18.12
CA ARG A 105 -4.81 12.22 18.59
C ARG A 105 -5.17 10.76 18.92
N TRP A 106 -6.35 10.53 19.51
CA TRP A 106 -6.81 9.19 19.86
C TRP A 106 -7.02 8.31 18.61
N LYS A 107 -7.57 8.85 17.50
CA LYS A 107 -7.75 8.10 16.24
C LYS A 107 -6.41 7.65 15.67
N ARG A 108 -5.40 8.52 15.74
CA ARG A 108 -4.03 8.22 15.31
C ARG A 108 -3.40 7.13 16.17
N ASN A 109 -3.63 7.17 17.49
CA ASN A 109 -3.14 6.14 18.41
C ASN A 109 -3.82 4.79 18.16
N VAL A 110 -5.14 4.76 17.95
CA VAL A 110 -5.88 3.56 17.55
C VAL A 110 -5.31 3.00 16.25
N ALA A 111 -5.13 3.84 15.23
CA ALA A 111 -4.58 3.41 13.94
C ALA A 111 -3.17 2.81 14.07
N ARG A 112 -2.30 3.43 14.87
CA ARG A 112 -0.96 2.91 15.16
C ARG A 112 -1.01 1.60 15.95
N GLY A 113 -1.95 1.48 16.91
CA GLY A 113 -2.21 0.23 17.61
C GLY A 113 -2.60 -0.90 16.65
N CYS A 114 -3.55 -0.64 15.75
CA CYS A 114 -3.94 -1.60 14.70
C CYS A 114 -2.75 -1.98 13.81
N ALA A 115 -1.95 -1.01 13.34
CA ALA A 115 -0.76 -1.28 12.52
C ALA A 115 0.29 -2.12 13.26
N LEU A 116 0.52 -1.82 14.55
CA LEU A 116 1.43 -2.59 15.39
C LEU A 116 0.95 -4.04 15.55
N LEU A 117 -0.34 -4.24 15.86
CA LEU A 117 -0.91 -5.58 15.99
C LEU A 117 -0.78 -6.38 14.70
N VAL A 118 -1.02 -5.77 13.53
CA VAL A 118 -0.83 -6.42 12.23
C VAL A 118 0.63 -6.81 12.01
N ALA A 119 1.58 -5.93 12.33
CA ALA A 119 3.00 -6.25 12.21
C ALA A 119 3.42 -7.39 13.14
N LEU A 120 2.92 -7.38 14.39
CA LEU A 120 3.18 -8.44 15.35
C LEU A 120 2.57 -9.77 14.91
N LEU A 121 1.32 -9.79 14.44
CA LEU A 121 0.68 -11.00 13.91
C LEU A 121 1.52 -11.61 12.78
N GLY A 122 1.94 -10.80 11.81
CA GLY A 122 2.81 -11.27 10.72
C GLY A 122 4.16 -11.80 11.22
N LEU A 123 4.79 -11.12 12.18
CA LEU A 123 6.07 -11.55 12.76
C LEU A 123 5.93 -12.85 13.54
N LEU A 124 4.87 -13.01 14.32
CA LEU A 124 4.59 -14.24 15.06
C LEU A 124 4.38 -15.40 14.10
N THR A 125 3.56 -15.25 13.07
CA THR A 125 3.38 -16.29 12.05
C THR A 125 4.68 -16.63 11.33
N LEU A 126 5.51 -15.64 10.98
CA LEU A 126 6.83 -15.89 10.38
C LEU A 126 7.78 -16.62 11.34
N SER A 127 7.76 -16.28 12.64
CA SER A 127 8.56 -16.97 13.65
C SER A 127 8.21 -18.44 13.73
N GLU A 128 6.94 -18.78 13.58
CA GLU A 128 6.50 -20.17 13.55
C GLU A 128 6.93 -20.94 12.31
N TYR A 129 7.15 -20.26 11.18
CA TYR A 129 7.79 -20.90 10.03
C TYR A 129 9.30 -21.06 10.23
N LEU A 130 9.95 -20.10 10.90
CA LEU A 130 11.41 -20.10 11.08
C LEU A 130 11.89 -21.08 12.16
N PHE A 131 11.17 -21.17 13.26
CA PHE A 131 11.50 -22.03 14.40
C PHE A 131 10.75 -23.36 14.39
N SER A 132 9.84 -23.57 13.43
CA SER A 132 9.01 -24.77 13.31
C SER A 132 8.21 -25.09 14.58
N TRP A 133 7.90 -24.09 15.40
CA TRP A 133 7.00 -24.22 16.56
C TRP A 133 5.55 -23.93 16.15
N ASP A 134 4.61 -24.27 17.03
CA ASP A 134 3.20 -23.91 16.91
C ASP A 134 2.82 -23.05 18.13
N LEU A 135 2.53 -21.77 17.91
CA LEU A 135 2.06 -20.87 18.96
C LEU A 135 0.55 -21.00 19.17
N GLY A 136 -0.16 -21.71 18.28
CA GLY A 136 -1.60 -21.89 18.32
C GLY A 136 -2.42 -20.64 17.98
N ILE A 137 -1.77 -19.55 17.55
CA ILE A 137 -2.44 -18.28 17.24
C ILE A 137 -3.46 -18.43 16.11
N ASP A 138 -3.20 -19.35 15.20
CA ASP A 138 -4.01 -19.60 14.01
C ASP A 138 -5.28 -20.41 14.29
N GLN A 139 -5.39 -20.98 15.50
CA GLN A 139 -6.51 -21.80 15.95
C GLN A 139 -7.36 -21.10 17.02
N LEU A 140 -7.00 -19.88 17.43
CA LEU A 140 -7.77 -19.13 18.43
C LEU A 140 -9.18 -18.80 17.94
N LEU A 141 -9.36 -18.66 16.62
CA LEU A 141 -10.62 -18.32 15.98
C LEU A 141 -11.09 -19.47 15.08
N PHE A 142 -12.31 -19.94 15.36
CA PHE A 142 -12.94 -21.06 14.64
C PHE A 142 -12.09 -22.35 14.64
N PRO A 143 -11.61 -22.84 15.81
CA PRO A 143 -10.71 -23.99 15.89
C PRO A 143 -11.27 -25.25 15.21
N GLU A 144 -12.56 -25.52 15.34
CA GLU A 144 -13.22 -26.68 14.73
C GLU A 144 -13.30 -26.54 13.20
N ALA A 145 -13.73 -25.38 12.70
CA ALA A 145 -13.83 -25.12 11.26
C ALA A 145 -12.46 -25.10 10.58
N VAL A 146 -11.43 -24.59 11.27
CA VAL A 146 -10.05 -24.57 10.77
C VAL A 146 -9.44 -25.97 10.70
N ARG A 147 -9.76 -26.85 11.66
CA ARG A 147 -9.31 -28.25 11.66
C ARG A 147 -10.03 -29.11 10.62
N ALA A 148 -11.28 -28.77 10.31
CA ALA A 148 -12.05 -29.41 9.22
C ALA A 148 -11.56 -29.00 7.83
N ASP A 149 -10.88 -27.86 7.70
CA ASP A 149 -10.28 -27.39 6.44
C ASP A 149 -9.00 -28.20 6.13
N SER A 150 -9.02 -28.98 5.06
CA SER A 150 -8.04 -30.02 4.70
C SER A 150 -6.73 -29.46 4.12
N THR A 151 -6.18 -28.41 4.75
CA THR A 151 -4.90 -27.79 4.39
C THR A 151 -3.73 -28.35 5.20
N SER A 152 -2.55 -28.45 4.58
CA SER A 152 -1.33 -29.06 5.15
C SER A 152 -0.82 -28.41 6.46
N LEU A 153 -1.21 -27.17 6.73
CA LEU A 153 -0.96 -26.45 7.99
C LEU A 153 -2.27 -25.75 8.42
N PRO A 154 -3.03 -26.29 9.38
CA PRO A 154 -4.34 -25.76 9.75
C PRO A 154 -4.27 -24.29 10.19
N GLY A 155 -5.03 -23.43 9.53
CA GLY A 155 -5.24 -22.03 9.94
C GLY A 155 -4.11 -21.04 9.65
N ARG A 156 -2.90 -21.50 9.37
CA ARG A 156 -1.73 -20.62 9.22
C ARG A 156 -1.79 -19.85 7.90
N MET A 157 -1.64 -18.53 7.95
CA MET A 157 -1.56 -17.74 6.73
C MET A 157 -0.23 -18.01 6.00
N ALA A 158 -0.22 -17.89 4.67
CA ALA A 158 1.00 -18.07 3.88
C ALA A 158 2.14 -17.14 4.34
N SER A 159 3.39 -17.59 4.25
CA SER A 159 4.55 -16.80 4.67
C SER A 159 4.66 -15.47 3.91
N ALA A 160 4.32 -15.45 2.61
CA ALA A 160 4.21 -14.23 1.82
C ALA A 160 3.17 -13.25 2.37
N THR A 161 2.00 -13.75 2.77
CA THR A 161 0.93 -12.95 3.39
C THR A 161 1.40 -12.36 4.71
N ALA A 162 2.02 -13.17 5.57
CA ALA A 162 2.56 -12.74 6.86
C ALA A 162 3.62 -11.64 6.68
N LEU A 163 4.59 -11.85 5.78
CA LEU A 163 5.59 -10.83 5.45
C LEU A 163 4.94 -9.55 4.93
N ASN A 164 3.92 -9.65 4.09
CA ASN A 164 3.24 -8.47 3.56
C ASN A 164 2.54 -7.68 4.68
N PHE A 165 1.90 -8.36 5.64
CA PHE A 165 1.36 -7.70 6.82
C PHE A 165 2.43 -7.05 7.70
N VAL A 166 3.60 -7.69 7.88
CA VAL A 166 4.74 -7.05 8.59
C VAL A 166 5.12 -5.75 7.91
N VAL A 167 5.41 -5.77 6.61
CA VAL A 167 5.90 -4.58 5.90
C VAL A 167 4.83 -3.50 5.83
N LEU A 168 3.55 -3.83 5.66
CA LEU A 168 2.45 -2.86 5.66
C LEU A 168 2.18 -2.27 7.05
N GLY A 169 2.20 -3.07 8.11
CA GLY A 169 2.09 -2.59 9.48
C GLY A 169 3.22 -1.62 9.81
N LEU A 170 4.46 -1.97 9.47
CA LEU A 170 5.61 -1.08 9.61
C LEU A 170 5.49 0.18 8.73
N ALA A 171 5.00 0.05 7.49
CA ALA A 171 4.80 1.19 6.60
C ALA A 171 3.82 2.20 7.20
N LEU A 172 2.72 1.74 7.80
CA LEU A 172 1.73 2.58 8.47
C LEU A 172 2.27 3.20 9.77
N LEU A 173 3.06 2.46 10.56
CA LEU A 173 3.74 3.01 11.75
C LEU A 173 4.71 4.14 11.39
N PHE A 174 5.43 3.99 10.28
CA PHE A 174 6.41 4.97 9.79
C PHE A 174 5.85 5.95 8.75
N LEU A 175 4.52 5.97 8.53
CA LEU A 175 3.88 6.75 7.46
C LEU A 175 4.22 8.25 7.49
N ASP A 176 4.34 8.80 8.69
CA ASP A 176 4.67 10.22 8.91
C ASP A 176 6.10 10.43 9.43
N VAL A 177 6.98 9.42 9.35
CA VAL A 177 8.35 9.51 9.86
C VAL A 177 9.33 9.85 8.74
N LYS A 178 9.99 11.00 8.86
CA LYS A 178 11.12 11.40 8.01
C LYS A 178 12.43 11.04 8.70
N THR A 179 13.29 10.27 8.03
CA THR A 179 14.63 9.94 8.53
C THR A 179 15.55 11.16 8.52
N ARG A 180 16.65 11.10 9.30
CA ARG A 180 17.69 12.15 9.30
C ARG A 180 18.29 12.42 7.92
N ARG A 181 18.34 11.38 7.05
CA ARG A 181 18.82 11.47 5.66
C ARG A 181 17.76 11.98 4.68
N GLY A 182 16.56 12.35 5.15
CA GLY A 182 15.49 12.91 4.34
C GLY A 182 14.57 11.90 3.66
N HIS A 183 14.81 10.59 3.82
CA HIS A 183 14.00 9.52 3.25
C HIS A 183 12.75 9.23 4.08
N TRP A 184 11.73 8.67 3.41
CA TRP A 184 10.46 8.23 3.99
C TRP A 184 10.37 6.69 3.95
N PRO A 185 10.68 5.98 5.04
CA PRO A 185 10.79 4.51 5.04
C PRO A 185 9.50 3.80 4.61
N ALA A 186 8.35 4.39 4.96
CA ALA A 186 7.04 3.85 4.62
C ALA A 186 6.86 3.58 3.13
N GLN A 187 7.48 4.38 2.25
CA GLN A 187 7.34 4.20 0.81
C GLN A 187 8.10 2.99 0.28
N PHE A 188 9.30 2.73 0.81
CA PHE A 188 10.07 1.54 0.46
C PHE A 188 9.37 0.27 0.97
N LEU A 189 8.83 0.32 2.19
CA LEU A 189 8.05 -0.78 2.77
C LEU A 189 6.75 -1.04 1.99
N ALA A 190 6.02 0.01 1.62
CA ALA A 190 4.83 -0.12 0.78
C ALA A 190 5.16 -0.66 -0.61
N LEU A 191 6.25 -0.21 -1.22
CA LEU A 191 6.72 -0.72 -2.52
C LEU A 191 7.09 -2.20 -2.44
N LEU A 192 7.75 -2.63 -1.36
CA LEU A 192 8.01 -4.04 -1.11
C LEU A 192 6.70 -4.83 -0.95
N GLY A 193 5.71 -4.30 -0.25
CA GLY A 193 4.39 -4.92 -0.14
C GLY A 193 3.65 -5.05 -1.46
N VAL A 194 3.76 -4.03 -2.33
CA VAL A 194 3.26 -4.09 -3.72
C VAL A 194 3.96 -5.20 -4.48
N LEU A 195 5.29 -5.29 -4.39
CA LEU A 195 6.09 -6.30 -5.09
C LEU A 195 5.69 -7.72 -4.66
N ILE A 196 5.57 -7.98 -3.36
CA ILE A 196 5.19 -9.29 -2.82
C ILE A 196 3.80 -9.70 -3.33
N GLY A 197 2.81 -8.81 -3.20
CA GLY A 197 1.44 -9.11 -3.65
C GLY A 197 1.35 -9.26 -5.18
N PHE A 198 2.04 -8.40 -5.92
CA PHE A 198 2.04 -8.45 -7.39
C PHE A 198 2.73 -9.73 -7.91
N LEU A 199 3.82 -10.17 -7.27
CA LEU A 199 4.47 -11.43 -7.63
C LEU A 199 3.54 -12.63 -7.40
N ALA A 200 2.75 -12.64 -6.32
CA ALA A 200 1.73 -13.65 -6.10
C ALA A 200 0.63 -13.63 -7.18
N LEU A 201 0.21 -12.44 -7.63
CA LEU A 201 -0.75 -12.31 -8.73
C LEU A 201 -0.19 -12.81 -10.07
N ILE A 202 1.08 -12.53 -10.37
CA ILE A 202 1.78 -13.11 -11.53
C ILE A 202 1.82 -14.63 -11.42
N GLY A 203 2.13 -15.17 -10.24
CA GLY A 203 2.04 -16.61 -9.96
C GLY A 203 0.71 -17.21 -10.41
N TYR A 204 -0.39 -16.57 -10.00
CA TYR A 204 -1.75 -16.98 -10.34
C TYR A 204 -2.01 -16.88 -11.84
N ALA A 205 -1.62 -15.75 -12.46
CA ALA A 205 -1.91 -15.46 -13.85
C ALA A 205 -1.14 -16.38 -14.83
N TYR A 206 0.10 -16.75 -14.48
CA TYR A 206 0.92 -17.63 -15.29
C TYR A 206 0.88 -19.09 -14.82
N GLY A 207 0.05 -19.45 -13.84
CA GLY A 207 -0.05 -20.82 -13.33
C GLY A 207 1.32 -21.45 -13.06
N VAL A 208 2.29 -20.64 -12.64
CA VAL A 208 3.69 -21.08 -12.52
C VAL A 208 3.74 -21.96 -11.29
N GLN A 209 3.58 -23.27 -11.50
CA GLN A 209 3.69 -24.27 -10.45
C GLN A 209 5.01 -24.10 -9.69
N ALA A 210 6.10 -23.65 -10.33
CA ALA A 210 7.36 -23.36 -9.66
C ALA A 210 7.26 -22.27 -8.58
N LEU A 211 6.42 -21.23 -8.75
CA LEU A 211 6.23 -20.21 -7.73
C LEU A 211 5.33 -20.70 -6.58
N TYR A 212 4.35 -21.55 -6.89
CA TYR A 212 3.50 -22.22 -5.88
C TYR A 212 4.18 -23.40 -5.19
N ALA A 213 5.18 -24.00 -5.81
CA ALA A 213 6.03 -25.04 -5.22
C ALA A 213 6.98 -24.44 -4.17
N ILE A 214 7.24 -23.14 -4.22
CA ILE A 214 7.91 -22.44 -3.14
C ILE A 214 6.90 -22.30 -1.99
N ALA A 215 7.16 -23.01 -0.89
CA ALA A 215 6.37 -23.02 0.35
C ALA A 215 5.93 -21.62 0.82
N PHE A 216 6.70 -20.60 0.47
CA PHE A 216 6.44 -19.20 0.77
C PHE A 216 5.10 -18.67 0.20
N TYR A 217 4.66 -19.14 -0.97
CA TYR A 217 3.45 -18.68 -1.66
C TYR A 217 2.31 -19.71 -1.72
N THR A 218 2.57 -20.98 -1.42
CA THR A 218 1.68 -22.14 -1.66
C THR A 218 0.26 -21.97 -1.11
N SER A 219 0.07 -21.27 0.01
CA SER A 219 -1.24 -21.12 0.67
C SER A 219 -1.89 -19.75 0.51
N MET A 220 -1.36 -18.87 -0.35
CA MET A 220 -1.84 -17.51 -0.46
C MET A 220 -3.04 -17.43 -1.42
N ALA A 221 -4.25 -17.17 -0.92
CA ALA A 221 -5.43 -17.02 -1.77
C ALA A 221 -5.32 -15.88 -2.80
N LEU A 222 -5.93 -16.04 -3.98
CA LEU A 222 -5.91 -15.04 -5.06
C LEU A 222 -6.42 -13.67 -4.60
N HIS A 223 -7.55 -13.67 -3.91
CA HIS A 223 -8.17 -12.44 -3.40
C HIS A 223 -7.37 -11.79 -2.28
N THR A 224 -6.65 -12.58 -1.47
CA THR A 224 -5.65 -12.08 -0.51
C THR A 224 -4.54 -11.32 -1.22
N ALA A 225 -3.97 -11.88 -2.30
CA ALA A 225 -2.93 -11.22 -3.08
C ALA A 225 -3.42 -9.91 -3.70
N ALA A 226 -4.59 -9.93 -4.34
CA ALA A 226 -5.20 -8.75 -4.94
C ALA A 226 -5.45 -7.64 -3.89
N THR A 227 -6.04 -8.00 -2.74
CA THR A 227 -6.36 -7.05 -1.69
C THR A 227 -5.10 -6.46 -1.06
N LEU A 228 -4.07 -7.27 -0.80
CA LEU A 228 -2.78 -6.78 -0.30
C LEU A 228 -2.09 -5.85 -1.28
N THR A 229 -2.09 -6.16 -2.58
CA THR A 229 -1.53 -5.27 -3.60
C THR A 229 -2.27 -3.93 -3.63
N VAL A 230 -3.61 -3.95 -3.68
CA VAL A 230 -4.42 -2.73 -3.66
C VAL A 230 -4.17 -1.90 -2.40
N LEU A 231 -4.10 -2.56 -1.25
CA LEU A 231 -3.82 -1.92 0.03
C LEU A 231 -2.41 -1.32 0.07
N ALA A 232 -1.40 -2.03 -0.40
CA ALA A 232 -0.02 -1.55 -0.46
C ALA A 232 0.12 -0.32 -1.37
N VAL A 233 -0.56 -0.33 -2.53
CA VAL A 233 -0.69 0.85 -3.39
C VAL A 233 -1.41 1.97 -2.66
N GLY A 234 -2.49 1.68 -1.91
CA GLY A 234 -3.19 2.65 -1.08
C GLY A 234 -2.29 3.31 -0.04
N VAL A 235 -1.44 2.54 0.65
CA VAL A 235 -0.44 3.08 1.59
C VAL A 235 0.57 3.98 0.87
N LEU A 236 1.05 3.57 -0.31
CA LEU A 236 1.97 4.37 -1.11
C LEU A 236 1.34 5.71 -1.54
N LEU A 237 0.04 5.69 -1.87
CA LEU A 237 -0.73 6.86 -2.29
C LEU A 237 -1.29 7.70 -1.13
N ALA A 238 -1.16 7.26 0.12
CA ALA A 238 -1.69 7.96 1.28
C ALA A 238 -1.01 9.32 1.55
N ARG A 239 0.23 9.49 1.08
CA ARG A 239 1.03 10.72 1.18
C ARG A 239 1.74 11.01 -0.15
N PRO A 240 0.99 11.47 -1.18
CA PRO A 240 1.52 11.65 -2.53
C PRO A 240 2.58 12.77 -2.61
N ASP A 241 2.57 13.69 -1.64
CA ASP A 241 3.47 14.83 -1.59
C ASP A 241 4.84 14.52 -0.95
N ARG A 242 5.10 13.25 -0.60
CA ARG A 242 6.32 12.83 0.11
C ARG A 242 7.18 11.87 -0.74
N GLY A 243 8.49 11.88 -0.51
CA GLY A 243 9.49 10.94 -1.02
C GLY A 243 9.41 10.62 -2.53
N LEU A 244 9.47 9.33 -2.88
CA LEU A 244 9.38 8.82 -4.25
C LEU A 244 8.10 9.26 -4.95
N MET A 245 6.99 9.33 -4.21
CA MET A 245 5.72 9.73 -4.81
C MET A 245 5.74 11.19 -5.27
N THR A 246 6.51 12.08 -4.63
CA THR A 246 6.70 13.45 -5.13
C THR A 246 7.25 13.48 -6.56
N LEU A 247 8.10 12.52 -6.94
CA LEU A 247 8.62 12.41 -8.32
C LEU A 247 7.55 11.90 -9.29
N VAL A 248 6.78 10.90 -8.86
CA VAL A 248 5.68 10.29 -9.65
C VAL A 248 4.50 11.27 -9.84
N THR A 249 4.21 12.06 -8.81
CA THR A 249 3.14 13.07 -8.77
C THR A 249 3.61 14.46 -9.19
N SER A 250 4.88 14.62 -9.57
CA SER A 250 5.38 15.87 -10.17
C SER A 250 4.71 16.12 -11.52
N ASP A 251 4.40 17.38 -11.84
CA ASP A 251 3.83 17.79 -13.13
C ASP A 251 4.87 17.83 -14.26
N GLY A 252 6.10 17.40 -13.99
CA GLY A 252 7.16 17.29 -14.99
C GLY A 252 6.94 16.14 -15.97
N VAL A 253 7.70 16.16 -17.07
CA VAL A 253 7.68 15.12 -18.13
C VAL A 253 7.91 13.71 -17.55
N GLY A 254 8.76 13.59 -16.52
CA GLY A 254 8.98 12.33 -15.81
C GLY A 254 7.74 11.79 -15.10
N GLY A 255 7.01 12.64 -14.37
CA GLY A 255 5.75 12.25 -13.72
C GLY A 255 4.66 11.88 -14.72
N MET A 256 4.53 12.63 -15.81
CA MET A 256 3.58 12.29 -16.89
C MET A 256 3.89 10.94 -17.55
N LEU A 257 5.18 10.67 -17.85
CA LEU A 257 5.61 9.40 -18.44
C LEU A 257 5.35 8.23 -17.50
N VAL A 258 5.66 8.38 -16.21
CA VAL A 258 5.40 7.33 -15.20
C VAL A 258 3.90 7.08 -15.08
N ARG A 259 3.05 8.11 -14.97
CA ARG A 259 1.59 7.96 -14.86
C ARG A 259 0.97 7.22 -16.06
N ARG A 260 1.54 7.39 -17.26
CA ARG A 260 1.07 6.71 -18.47
C ARG A 260 1.59 5.27 -18.59
N ARG A 261 2.83 5.01 -18.16
CA ARG A 261 3.49 3.70 -18.34
C ARG A 261 3.24 2.73 -17.20
N LEU A 262 3.09 3.21 -15.97
CA LEU A 262 2.96 2.36 -14.78
C LEU A 262 1.71 1.47 -14.82
N PRO A 263 0.51 1.94 -15.24
CA PRO A 263 -0.64 1.07 -15.42
C PRO A 263 -0.42 0.00 -16.50
N VAL A 264 0.32 0.33 -17.56
CA VAL A 264 0.64 -0.62 -18.64
C VAL A 264 1.62 -1.68 -18.15
N VAL A 265 2.67 -1.29 -17.43
CA VAL A 265 3.69 -2.22 -16.89
C VAL A 265 3.08 -3.19 -15.88
N LEU A 266 2.12 -2.75 -15.05
CA LEU A 266 1.41 -3.64 -14.12
C LEU A 266 0.29 -4.44 -14.80
N GLY A 267 -0.40 -3.84 -15.77
CA GLY A 267 -1.55 -4.45 -16.44
C GLY A 267 -1.17 -5.49 -17.50
N VAL A 268 -0.09 -5.27 -18.25
CA VAL A 268 0.33 -6.17 -19.34
C VAL A 268 0.64 -7.59 -18.82
N PRO A 269 1.43 -7.80 -17.75
CA PRO A 269 1.67 -9.14 -17.23
C PRO A 269 0.39 -9.85 -16.78
N LEU A 270 -0.56 -9.13 -16.18
CA LEU A 270 -1.85 -9.67 -15.75
C LEU A 270 -2.76 -10.04 -16.94
N LEU A 271 -2.83 -9.17 -17.94
CA LEU A 271 -3.60 -9.40 -19.17
C LEU A 271 -3.05 -10.58 -19.97
N LEU A 272 -1.72 -10.66 -20.11
CA LEU A 272 -1.05 -11.79 -20.79
C LEU A 272 -1.30 -13.11 -20.05
N GLY A 273 -1.23 -13.11 -18.73
CA GLY A 273 -1.57 -14.31 -17.95
C GLY A 273 -3.04 -14.70 -18.08
N TRP A 274 -3.97 -13.73 -18.07
CA TRP A 274 -5.40 -14.01 -18.30
C TRP A 274 -5.67 -14.56 -19.70
N LEU A 275 -5.09 -13.97 -20.74
CA LEU A 275 -5.20 -14.44 -22.12
C LEU A 275 -4.63 -15.85 -22.29
N ARG A 276 -3.48 -16.14 -21.66
CA ARG A 276 -2.92 -17.49 -21.63
C ARG A 276 -3.87 -18.48 -20.97
N LEU A 277 -4.46 -18.13 -19.82
CA LEU A 277 -5.39 -18.99 -19.10
C LEU A 277 -6.66 -19.27 -19.92
N GLN A 278 -7.14 -18.29 -20.68
CA GLN A 278 -8.24 -18.49 -21.64
C GLN A 278 -7.82 -19.35 -22.83
N GLY A 279 -6.60 -19.18 -23.35
CA GLY A 279 -6.06 -20.02 -24.41
C GLY A 279 -5.92 -21.50 -23.99
N GLN A 280 -5.53 -21.76 -22.75
CA GLN A 280 -5.50 -23.12 -22.19
C GLN A 280 -6.91 -23.71 -22.04
N ARG A 281 -7.88 -22.94 -21.54
CA ARG A 281 -9.28 -23.38 -21.43
C ARG A 281 -9.94 -23.63 -22.80
N ALA A 282 -9.52 -22.90 -23.82
CA ALA A 282 -9.97 -23.07 -25.19
C ALA A 282 -9.25 -24.21 -25.95
N GLY A 283 -8.32 -24.93 -25.30
CA GLY A 283 -7.56 -26.01 -25.94
C GLY A 283 -6.57 -25.54 -27.02
N LEU A 284 -6.26 -24.24 -27.07
CA LEU A 284 -5.35 -23.64 -28.08
C LEU A 284 -3.86 -23.89 -27.77
N TYR A 285 -3.54 -24.29 -26.54
CA TYR A 285 -2.20 -24.65 -26.10
C TYR A 285 -2.24 -26.03 -25.45
N GLY A 286 -1.50 -27.00 -25.99
CA GLY A 286 -1.21 -28.24 -25.30
C GLY A 286 -0.38 -27.94 -24.04
N THR A 287 -0.71 -28.60 -22.93
CA THR A 287 0.28 -28.81 -21.88
C THR A 287 1.39 -29.66 -22.50
N GLU A 288 2.64 -29.18 -22.55
CA GLU A 288 3.78 -30.01 -22.95
C GLU A 288 4.03 -31.22 -22.02
N LEU A 289 3.05 -31.60 -21.20
CA LEU A 289 3.05 -32.75 -20.32
C LEU A 289 2.20 -33.93 -20.83
N ASP A 290 1.52 -33.82 -21.98
CA ASP A 290 0.91 -34.99 -22.64
C ASP A 290 1.90 -35.76 -23.55
N ALA A 291 3.18 -35.35 -23.60
CA ALA A 291 4.21 -35.98 -24.42
C ALA A 291 5.16 -36.94 -23.66
N LEU A 292 4.88 -37.26 -22.39
CA LEU A 292 5.69 -38.19 -21.59
C LEU A 292 4.85 -39.26 -20.84
N HIS A 293 3.81 -39.78 -21.49
CA HIS A 293 3.26 -41.10 -21.17
C HIS A 293 3.52 -42.07 -22.32
#